data_AF-A0A2C0ZF95-F1
#
_entry.id   AF-A0A2C0ZF95-F1
#
_cell.length_a   1.000
_cell.length_b   1.000
_cell.length_c   1.000
_cell.angle_alpha   90.00
_cell.angle_beta   90.00
_cell.angle_gamma   90.00
#
_symmetry.space_group_name_H-M   'P 1'
#
loop_
_entity.id
_entity.type
_entity.pdbx_description
1 polymer ?
#
loop_
_entity_poly.entity_id
_entity_poly.type
_entity_poly.pdbx_seq_one_letter_code
_entity_poly.pdbx_strand_id
1 'polypeptide(L)' 'MKSSLEGLKPFEYKSSKTEAEFFNEFKLSTEFNNGSNTETVIVKTSLIYVKNQGWKIDDVEYVGQLTGRK' A
#
# COMPACT_ATOMS: atom_id res chain seq x y z
N MET A 1 5.10 23.53 -3.69
CA MET A 1 5.07 22.07 -3.43
C MET A 1 3.93 21.51 -4.26
N LYS A 2 4.18 20.45 -5.02
CA LYS A 2 3.14 19.67 -5.69
C LYS A 2 3.31 18.20 -5.29
N SER A 3 2.20 17.51 -5.05
CA SER A 3 2.16 16.09 -4.74
C SER A 3 1.02 15.43 -5.50
N SER A 4 1.26 14.23 -6.03
CA SER A 4 0.25 13.43 -6.73
C SER A 4 0.36 11.95 -6.36
N LEU A 5 -0.78 11.27 -6.44
CA LEU A 5 -0.92 9.82 -6.27
C LEU A 5 -1.59 9.26 -7.52
N GLU A 6 -0.94 8.32 -8.19
CA GLU A 6 -1.43 7.72 -9.44
C GLU A 6 -1.25 6.20 -9.45
N GLY A 7 -2.10 5.53 -10.23
CA GLY A 7 -1.93 4.11 -10.55
C GLY A 7 -2.42 3.12 -9.49
N LEU A 8 -3.44 3.49 -8.70
CA LEU A 8 -4.06 2.58 -7.73
C LEU A 8 -4.47 1.25 -8.39
N LYS A 9 -3.74 0.18 -8.06
CA LYS A 9 -4.06 -1.18 -8.48
C LYS A 9 -4.37 -2.02 -7.25
N PRO A 10 -5.64 -2.36 -6.99
CA PRO A 10 -5.99 -3.31 -5.96
C PRO A 10 -5.70 -4.73 -6.45
N PHE A 11 -4.98 -5.52 -5.65
CA PHE A 11 -4.85 -6.96 -5.83
C PHE A 11 -5.43 -7.66 -4.62
N GLU A 12 -6.37 -8.58 -4.84
CA GLU A 12 -6.88 -9.47 -3.79
C GLU A 12 -6.15 -10.81 -3.89
N TYR A 13 -5.43 -11.18 -2.84
CA TYR A 13 -4.90 -12.52 -2.67
C TYR A 13 -5.61 -13.20 -1.50
N LYS A 14 -6.46 -14.16 -1.81
CA LYS A 14 -7.19 -14.93 -0.80
C LYS A 14 -6.37 -16.14 -0.38
N SER A 15 -5.64 -16.01 0.73
CA SER A 15 -4.86 -17.09 1.32
C SER A 15 -5.76 -18.25 1.78
N SER A 16 -6.94 -17.96 2.34
CA SER A 16 -7.87 -19.00 2.82
C SER A 16 -9.33 -18.53 2.94
N LYS A 17 -10.21 -19.37 3.54
CA LYS A 17 -11.58 -18.96 3.89
C LYS A 17 -11.63 -17.90 5.00
N THR A 18 -10.56 -17.79 5.79
CA THR A 18 -10.48 -16.91 6.95
C THR A 18 -9.40 -15.84 6.82
N GLU A 19 -8.65 -15.82 5.72
CA GLU A 19 -7.56 -14.87 5.49
C GLU A 19 -7.63 -14.30 4.08
N ALA A 20 -7.44 -12.99 3.96
CA ALA A 20 -7.35 -12.29 2.69
C ALA A 20 -6.31 -11.18 2.78
N GLU A 21 -5.62 -10.91 1.67
CA GLU A 21 -4.64 -9.84 1.56
C GLU A 21 -5.05 -8.91 0.43
N PHE A 22 -4.95 -7.61 0.68
CA PHE A 22 -5.18 -6.56 -0.29
C PHE A 22 -3.89 -5.77 -0.50
N PHE A 23 -3.47 -5.63 -1.74
CA PHE A 23 -2.32 -4.80 -2.09
C PHE A 23 -2.80 -3.56 -2.82
N ASN A 24 -2.36 -2.39 -2.36
CA ASN A 24 -2.55 -1.12 -3.04
C ASN A 24 -1.18 -0.58 -3.45
N GLU A 25 -0.90 -0.63 -4.75
CA GLU A 25 0.27 0.01 -5.33
C GLU A 25 -0.11 1.41 -5.83
N PHE A 26 0.72 2.41 -5.52
CA PHE A 26 0.63 3.74 -6.11
C PHE A 26 2.00 4.38 -6.24
N LYS A 27 2.12 5.31 -7.18
CA LYS A 27 3.31 6.16 -7.32
C LYS A 27 3.08 7.48 -6.60
N LEU A 28 3.95 7.82 -5.66
CA LEU A 28 3.98 9.08 -4.95
C LEU A 28 5.06 9.97 -5.57
N SER A 29 4.64 11.06 -6.21
CA SER A 29 5.56 12.07 -6.76
C SER A 29 5.52 13.34 -5.92
N THR A 30 6.70 13.87 -5.56
CA THR A 30 6.84 15.14 -4.85
C THR A 30 7.81 16.06 -5.60
N GLU A 31 7.37 17.31 -5.83
CA GLU A 31 8.17 18.34 -6.50
C GLU A 31 8.37 19.58 -5.62
N PHE A 32 9.62 20.00 -5.48
CA PHE A 32 10.01 21.20 -4.73
C PHE A 32 11.34 21.78 -5.24
N ASN A 33 11.40 23.09 -5.49
CA ASN A 33 12.60 23.83 -5.92
C ASN A 33 13.40 23.13 -7.04
N ASN A 34 12.73 22.75 -8.13
CA ASN A 34 13.27 22.02 -9.28
C ASN A 34 13.80 20.60 -8.97
N GLY A 35 13.69 20.12 -7.73
CA GLY A 35 13.88 18.72 -7.38
C GLY A 35 12.58 17.95 -7.51
N SER A 36 12.64 16.75 -8.09
CA SER A 36 11.55 15.78 -8.06
C SER A 36 12.01 14.46 -7.41
N ASN A 37 11.08 13.79 -6.75
CA ASN A 37 11.23 12.43 -6.28
C ASN A 37 9.95 11.65 -6.60
N THR A 38 10.09 10.43 -7.10
CA THR A 38 8.96 9.53 -7.35
C THR A 38 9.27 8.19 -6.71
N GLU A 39 8.41 7.78 -5.78
CA GLU A 39 8.52 6.50 -5.08
C GLU A 39 7.32 5.63 -5.43
N THR A 40 7.57 4.32 -5.62
CA THR A 40 6.49 3.33 -5.65
C THR A 40 6.23 2.88 -4.22
N VAL A 41 5.01 3.06 -3.75
CA VAL A 41 4.55 2.62 -2.44
C VAL A 41 3.55 1.49 -2.64
N ILE A 42 3.77 0.37 -1.94
CA ILE A 42 2.83 -0.73 -1.87
C ILE A 42 2.33 -0.81 -0.43
N VAL A 43 1.02 -0.75 -0.24
CA VAL A 43 0.37 -0.99 1.05
C VAL A 43 -0.25 -2.37 0.99
N LYS A 44 0.21 -3.27 1.84
CA LYS A 44 -0.39 -4.59 2.03
C LYS A 44 -1.28 -4.55 3.27
N THR A 45 -2.56 -4.85 3.10
CA THR A 45 -3.51 -5.00 4.20
C THR A 45 -3.88 -6.46 4.34
N SER A 46 -3.60 -7.04 5.50
CA SER A 46 -3.98 -8.41 5.84
C SER A 46 -5.30 -8.39 6.63
N LEU A 47 -6.22 -9.25 6.27
CA LEU A 47 -7.53 -9.39 6.89
C LEU A 47 -7.70 -10.80 7.44
N ILE A 48 -8.31 -10.89 8.62
CA ILE A 48 -8.73 -12.14 9.24
C ILE A 48 -10.25 -12.15 9.47
N TYR A 49 -10.90 -13.27 9.19
CA TYR A 49 -12.31 -13.46 9.49
C TYR A 49 -12.46 -14.03 10.90
N VAL A 50 -13.11 -13.25 11.77
CA VAL A 50 -13.43 -13.68 13.14
C VAL A 50 -14.90 -14.08 13.18
N LYS A 51 -15.17 -15.34 13.57
CA LYS A 51 -16.53 -15.89 13.68
C LYS A 51 -17.41 -14.97 14.55
N ASN A 52 -18.62 -14.66 14.07
CA ASN A 52 -19.59 -13.74 14.68
C ASN A 52 -19.17 -12.26 14.76
N GLN A 53 -17.99 -11.89 14.28
CA GLN A 53 -17.50 -10.50 14.27
C GLN A 53 -17.16 -9.98 12.87
N GLY A 54 -17.11 -10.86 11.87
CA GLY A 54 -16.83 -10.51 10.48
C GLY A 54 -15.34 -10.37 10.18
N TRP A 55 -15.04 -9.74 9.05
CA TRP A 55 -13.67 -9.42 8.66
C TRP A 55 -13.09 -8.31 9.54
N LYS A 56 -11.85 -8.48 9.96
CA LYS A 56 -11.06 -7.52 10.73
C LYS A 56 -9.73 -7.30 10.03
N ILE A 57 -9.18 -6.10 10.20
CA ILE A 57 -7.80 -5.81 9.82
C ILE A 57 -6.90 -6.49 10.84
N ASP A 58 -6.04 -7.36 10.34
CA ASP A 58 -5.04 -8.07 11.13
C ASP A 58 -3.73 -7.27 11.14
N ASP A 59 -3.29 -6.83 9.96
CA ASP A 59 -2.03 -6.07 9.79
C ASP A 59 -2.07 -5.11 8.59
N VAL A 60 -1.20 -4.09 8.64
CA VAL A 60 -0.95 -3.15 7.54
C VAL A 60 0.57 -2.95 7.40
N GLU A 61 1.11 -3.41 6.28
CA GLU A 61 2.53 -3.29 5.95
C GLU A 61 2.75 -2.27 4.81
N TYR A 62 3.76 -1.42 4.97
CA TYR A 62 4.20 -0.48 3.95
C TYR A 62 5.49 -0.98 3.31
N VAL A 63 5.39 -1.46 2.08
CA VAL A 63 6.53 -1.93 1.29
C VAL A 63 6.90 -0.83 0.31
N GLY A 64 7.96 -0.09 0.63
CA GLY A 64 8.51 0.95 -0.22
C GLY A 64 10.02 1.00 -0.07
N GLN A 65 10.73 1.13 -1.20
CA GLN A 65 12.15 1.43 -1.14
C GLN A 65 12.29 2.93 -0.88
N LEU A 66 12.45 3.30 0.39
CA LEU A 66 12.89 4.65 0.78
C LEU A 66 14.35 4.78 0.37
N THR A 67 14.63 4.97 -0.94
CA THR A 67 15.97 5.33 -1.41
C THR A 67 16.23 6.79 -1.02
N GLY A 68 16.57 6.98 0.25
CA GLY A 68 17.38 8.13 0.66
C GLY A 68 18.65 8.11 -0.20
N ARG A 69 18.84 9.17 -0.97
CA ARG A 69 19.95 9.39 -1.91
C ARG A 69 21.32 9.02 -1.30
N LYS A 70 22.24 8.53 -2.14
CA LYS A 70 23.68 8.72 -1.93
C LYS A 70 24.02 10.21 -1.93
#